data_AF-A0A315ERF4-F1
#
_entry.id   AF-A0A315ERF4-F1
#
_cell.length_a   1.000
_cell.length_b   1.000
_cell.length_c   1.000
_cell.angle_alpha   90.00
_cell.angle_beta   90.00
_cell.angle_gamma   90.00
#
_symmetry.space_group_name_H-M   'P 1'
#
loop_
_entity.id
_entity.type
_entity.pdbx_description
1 polymer ?
#
loop_
_entity_poly.entity_id
_entity_poly.type
_entity_poly.pdbx_seq_one_letter_code
_entity_poly.pdbx_strand_id
1 'polypeptide(L)'
;MLPRVNNIRTETGEFLLFSTEDYISRHLYAKGSWDPHLLTISRLIYKKLSTPVILDIGANLGAYSVPVAREIMETGGQIYAFEPQRIVYYQLCGNVVLNRLDNVFTYNVALGSTERQIEIPALDFEQSDNV
;
A
#
# COMPACT_ATOMS: atom_id res chain seq x y z
N MET A 1 -20.33 -1.23 10.07
CA MET A 1 -20.29 -0.68 8.70
C MET A 1 -18.87 -0.19 8.47
N LEU A 2 -18.33 -0.22 7.24
CA LEU A 2 -16.98 0.32 7.01
C LEU A 2 -17.01 1.85 7.11
N PRO A 3 -15.91 2.50 7.54
CA PRO A 3 -15.82 3.95 7.54
C PRO A 3 -16.01 4.52 6.14
N ARG A 4 -16.41 5.80 6.07
CA ARG A 4 -16.37 6.54 4.81
C ARG A 4 -14.93 6.64 4.30
N VAL A 5 -14.78 6.92 3.01
CA VAL A 5 -13.46 7.12 2.40
C VAL A 5 -13.31 8.53 1.88
N ASN A 6 -12.15 9.14 2.14
CA ASN A 6 -11.69 10.36 1.49
C ASN A 6 -10.83 9.96 0.29
N ASN A 7 -11.07 10.57 -0.88
CA ASN A 7 -10.12 10.51 -1.98
C ASN A 7 -9.20 11.73 -1.90
N ILE A 8 -7.90 11.49 -1.73
CA ILE A 8 -6.87 12.55 -1.74
C ILE A 8 -5.95 12.40 -2.94
N ARG A 9 -5.44 13.53 -3.43
CA ARG A 9 -4.39 13.58 -4.44
C ARG A 9 -3.12 14.13 -3.83
N THR A 10 -2.01 13.43 -4.05
CA THR A 10 -0.70 13.82 -3.56
C THR A 10 0.32 13.79 -4.71
N GLU A 11 1.56 14.21 -4.44
CA GLU A 11 2.66 14.08 -5.40
C GLU A 11 3.05 12.62 -5.66
N THR A 12 2.78 11.72 -4.70
CA THR A 12 3.18 10.31 -4.73
C THR A 12 2.08 9.37 -5.24
N GLY A 13 0.84 9.84 -5.31
CA GLY A 13 -0.30 9.08 -5.85
C GLY A 13 -1.66 9.64 -5.44
N GLU A 14 -2.72 9.01 -5.93
CA GLU A 14 -4.08 9.22 -5.43
C GLU A 14 -4.43 8.12 -4.41
N PHE A 15 -5.05 8.46 -3.29
CA PHE A 15 -5.36 7.49 -2.23
C PHE A 15 -6.79 7.63 -1.73
N LEU A 16 -7.50 6.50 -1.68
CA LEU A 16 -8.65 6.26 -0.84
C LEU A 16 -8.16 6.01 0.58
N LEU A 17 -8.52 6.89 1.50
CA LEU A 17 -8.20 6.81 2.91
C LEU A 17 -9.47 6.65 3.72
N PHE A 18 -9.49 5.79 4.73
CA PHE A 18 -10.61 5.81 5.66
C PHE A 18 -10.70 7.17 6.34
N SER A 19 -11.93 7.68 6.46
CA SER A 19 -12.24 8.95 7.12
C SER A 19 -12.22 8.78 8.65
N THR A 20 -11.13 8.24 9.17
CA THR A 20 -10.93 7.89 10.58
C THR A 20 -9.60 8.45 11.07
N GLU A 21 -9.31 8.24 12.34
CA GLU A 21 -8.08 8.68 12.99
C GLU A 21 -7.00 7.59 12.94
N ASP A 22 -6.97 6.70 11.95
CA ASP A 22 -5.83 5.77 11.83
C ASP A 22 -4.55 6.52 11.43
N TYR A 23 -3.41 6.03 11.93
CA TYR A 23 -2.13 6.72 11.81
C TYR A 23 -1.70 6.96 10.36
N ILE A 24 -1.85 5.95 9.49
CA ILE A 24 -1.36 6.00 8.11
C ILE A 24 -2.25 6.93 7.28
N SER A 25 -3.57 6.79 7.39
CA SER A 25 -4.51 7.68 6.70
C SER A 25 -4.32 9.13 7.14
N ARG A 26 -4.23 9.40 8.44
CA ARG A 26 -4.00 10.77 8.93
C ARG A 26 -2.68 11.35 8.44
N HIS A 27 -1.62 10.54 8.46
CA HIS A 27 -0.30 10.96 7.99
C HIS A 27 -0.34 11.30 6.49
N LEU A 28 -0.91 10.43 5.66
CA LEU A 28 -1.04 10.67 4.23
C LEU A 28 -1.95 11.87 3.92
N TYR A 29 -3.06 12.02 4.64
CA TYR A 29 -3.94 13.18 4.49
C TYR A 29 -3.21 14.50 4.79
N ALA A 30 -2.40 14.52 5.84
CA ALA A 30 -1.71 15.74 6.28
C ALA A 30 -0.40 16.03 5.52
N LYS A 31 0.33 14.99 5.08
CA LYS A 31 1.70 15.10 4.54
C LYS A 31 1.83 14.67 3.09
N GLY A 32 0.82 14.01 2.53
CA GLY A 32 0.78 13.55 1.14
C GLY A 32 1.72 12.38 0.81
N SER A 33 2.52 11.89 1.75
CA SER A 33 3.44 10.78 1.53
C SER A 33 3.67 10.00 2.80
N TRP A 34 3.92 8.70 2.67
CA TRP A 34 4.34 7.84 3.77
C TRP A 34 5.84 7.63 3.67
N ASP A 35 6.55 7.99 4.74
CA ASP A 35 8.01 7.86 4.88
C ASP A 35 8.82 8.21 3.59
N PRO A 36 9.04 9.50 3.30
CA PRO A 36 9.83 9.93 2.14
C PRO A 36 11.27 9.38 2.13
N HIS A 37 11.84 9.08 3.30
CA HIS A 37 13.20 8.56 3.40
C HIS A 37 13.26 7.12 2.90
N LEU A 38 12.27 6.29 3.25
CA LEU A 38 12.14 4.94 2.71
C LEU A 38 12.05 4.96 1.18
N LEU A 39 11.18 5.80 0.61
CA LEU A 39 11.05 5.95 -0.86
C LEU A 39 12.38 6.36 -1.50
N THR A 40 13.10 7.30 -0.88
CA THR A 40 14.40 7.77 -1.37
C THR A 40 15.43 6.64 -1.39
N ILE A 41 15.54 5.88 -0.31
CA ILE A 41 16.51 4.78 -0.21
C ILE A 41 16.14 3.66 -1.20
N SER A 42 14.87 3.27 -1.28
CA SER A 42 14.41 2.25 -2.23
C SER A 42 14.73 2.65 -3.67
N ARG A 43 14.54 3.92 -4.03
CA ARG A 43 14.88 4.48 -5.35
C ARG A 43 16.35 4.33 -5.70
N LEU A 44 17.26 4.55 -4.75
CA LEU A 44 18.70 4.36 -4.97
C LEU A 44 19.07 2.89 -5.27
N ILE A 45 18.22 1.94 -4.88
CA ILE A 45 18.41 0.51 -5.11
C ILE A 45 17.80 0.13 -6.46
N TYR A 46 16.49 0.34 -6.66
CA TYR A 46 15.81 -0.18 -7.86
C TYR A 46 16.22 0.54 -9.15
N LYS A 47 16.70 1.79 -9.10
CA LYS A 47 17.23 2.48 -10.30
C LYS A 47 18.49 1.83 -10.89
N LYS A 48 19.15 0.92 -10.15
CA LYS A 48 20.29 0.14 -10.65
C LYS A 48 19.86 -1.11 -11.40
N LEU A 49 18.58 -1.46 -11.38
CA LEU A 49 18.03 -2.65 -12.00
C LEU A 49 17.36 -2.29 -13.32
N SER A 50 17.52 -3.14 -14.34
CA SER A 50 16.88 -2.95 -15.65
C SER A 50 15.37 -3.18 -15.60
N THR A 51 14.92 -4.10 -14.75
CA THR A 51 13.51 -4.47 -14.58
C THR A 51 13.31 -4.89 -13.12
N PRO A 52 13.03 -3.93 -12.22
CA PRO A 52 12.92 -4.20 -10.78
C PRO A 52 11.75 -5.14 -10.46
N VAL A 53 11.96 -6.09 -9.55
CA VAL A 53 10.88 -6.85 -8.91
C VAL A 53 10.93 -6.54 -7.42
N ILE A 54 9.83 -6.05 -6.87
CA ILE A 54 9.74 -5.60 -5.49
C ILE A 54 8.68 -6.42 -4.77
N LEU A 55 9.01 -6.90 -3.58
CA LEU A 55 8.07 -7.54 -2.66
C LEU A 55 7.73 -6.54 -1.55
N ASP A 56 6.47 -6.16 -1.44
CA ASP A 56 5.96 -5.28 -0.39
C ASP A 56 5.14 -6.12 0.60
N ILE A 57 5.72 -6.42 1.77
CA ILE A 57 5.17 -7.37 2.75
C ILE A 57 4.55 -6.59 3.90
N GLY A 58 3.22 -6.68 4.04
CA GLY A 58 2.47 -5.75 4.89
C GLY A 58 2.24 -4.43 4.16
N ALA A 59 1.79 -4.52 2.90
CA ALA A 59 1.64 -3.38 2.00
C ALA A 59 0.60 -2.36 2.50
N ASN A 60 -0.25 -2.75 3.47
CA ASN A 60 -1.33 -1.93 4.02
C ASN A 60 -2.16 -1.32 2.87
N LEU A 61 -2.54 -0.05 2.93
CA LEU A 61 -3.30 0.64 1.88
C LEU A 61 -2.46 0.98 0.63
N GLY A 62 -1.19 0.59 0.56
CA GLY A 62 -0.32 0.79 -0.61
C GLY A 62 0.49 2.08 -0.59
N ALA A 63 0.73 2.67 0.58
CA ALA A 63 1.44 3.94 0.72
C ALA A 63 2.89 3.90 0.21
N TYR A 64 3.50 2.71 0.20
CA TYR A 64 4.80 2.42 -0.44
C TYR A 64 4.63 1.86 -1.86
N SER A 65 3.79 0.84 -2.03
CA SER A 65 3.53 0.19 -3.32
C SER A 65 3.17 1.18 -4.45
N VAL A 66 2.23 2.10 -4.21
CA VAL A 66 1.73 3.03 -5.24
C VAL A 66 2.84 3.94 -5.80
N PRO A 67 3.57 4.74 -5.00
CA PRO A 67 4.61 5.60 -5.54
C PRO A 67 5.70 4.83 -6.25
N VAL A 68 6.14 3.70 -5.68
CA VAL A 68 7.22 2.92 -6.26
C VAL A 68 6.79 2.30 -7.60
N ALA A 69 5.57 1.79 -7.69
CA ALA A 69 5.03 1.19 -8.92
C ALA A 69 5.00 2.19 -10.08
N ARG A 70 4.58 3.43 -9.80
CA ARG A 70 4.56 4.53 -10.77
C ARG A 70 5.95 4.83 -11.32
N GLU A 71 6.99 4.73 -10.49
CA GLU A 71 8.36 5.03 -10.91
C GLU A 71 9.01 3.91 -11.71
N ILE A 72 8.70 2.66 -11.41
CA ILE A 72 9.32 1.49 -12.06
C ILE A 72 8.54 0.99 -13.27
N MET A 73 7.35 1.52 -13.57
CA MET A 73 6.53 1.04 -14.67
C MET A 73 7.21 1.21 -16.05
N GLU A 74 7.97 2.30 -16.23
CA GLU A 74 8.67 2.58 -17.49
C GLU A 74 9.76 1.55 -17.82
N THR A 75 10.27 0.85 -16.80
CA THR A 75 11.28 -0.20 -16.94
C THR A 75 10.67 -1.61 -16.98
N GLY A 76 9.34 -1.70 -17.02
CA GLY A 76 8.60 -2.96 -16.90
C GLY A 76 8.69 -3.58 -15.50
N GLY A 77 9.09 -2.80 -14.49
CA GLY A 77 9.22 -3.27 -13.12
C GLY A 77 7.86 -3.61 -12.51
N GLN A 78 7.88 -4.56 -11.57
CA GLN A 78 6.69 -5.14 -10.96
C GLN A 78 6.76 -5.08 -9.43
N ILE A 79 5.60 -4.93 -8.80
CA ILE A 79 5.43 -5.05 -7.36
C ILE A 79 4.50 -6.21 -7.03
N TYR A 80 4.88 -7.03 -6.06
CA TYR A 80 4.04 -8.05 -5.46
C TYR A 80 3.76 -7.61 -4.02
N ALA A 81 2.54 -7.17 -3.76
CA ALA A 81 2.10 -6.53 -2.52
C ALA A 81 1.20 -7.47 -1.71
N PHE A 82 1.55 -7.70 -0.45
CA PHE A 82 0.88 -8.66 0.43
C PHE A 82 0.25 -7.93 1.61
N GLU A 83 -1.06 -8.07 1.77
CA GLU A 83 -1.80 -7.49 2.90
C GLU A 83 -2.84 -8.49 3.44
N PRO A 84 -2.62 -9.07 4.63
CA PRO A 84 -3.53 -10.07 5.18
C PRO A 84 -4.87 -9.52 5.68
N GLN A 85 -4.94 -8.26 6.13
CA GLN A 85 -6.17 -7.68 6.65
C GLN A 85 -7.14 -7.39 5.50
N ARG A 86 -8.17 -8.21 5.35
CA ARG A 86 -9.07 -8.24 4.18
C ARG A 86 -9.63 -6.86 3.78
N ILE A 87 -10.00 -6.03 4.76
CA ILE A 87 -10.56 -4.70 4.49
C ILE A 87 -9.49 -3.72 4.02
N VAL A 88 -8.28 -3.77 4.60
CA VAL A 88 -7.14 -2.95 4.18
C VAL A 88 -6.63 -3.43 2.81
N TYR A 89 -6.67 -4.73 2.54
CA TYR A 89 -6.42 -5.30 1.22
C TYR A 89 -7.39 -4.74 0.16
N TYR A 90 -8.68 -4.57 0.47
CA TYR A 90 -9.60 -3.91 -0.47
C TYR A 90 -9.21 -2.46 -0.75
N GLN A 91 -8.75 -1.74 0.28
CA GLN A 91 -8.24 -0.38 0.13
C GLN A 91 -6.98 -0.34 -0.74
N LEU A 92 -6.05 -1.28 -0.55
CA LEU A 92 -4.88 -1.48 -1.42
C LEU A 92 -5.29 -1.67 -2.88
N CYS A 93 -6.19 -2.62 -3.16
CA CYS A 93 -6.67 -2.87 -4.52
C CYS A 93 -7.33 -1.61 -5.11
N GLY A 94 -8.15 -0.91 -4.31
CA GLY A 94 -8.76 0.34 -4.70
C GLY A 94 -7.74 1.41 -5.08
N ASN A 95 -6.67 1.55 -4.28
CA ASN A 95 -5.59 2.51 -4.53
C ASN A 95 -4.76 2.15 -5.76
N VAL A 96 -4.50 0.86 -6.00
CA VAL A 96 -3.85 0.40 -7.23
C VAL A 96 -4.68 0.78 -8.47
N VAL A 97 -5.98 0.46 -8.47
CA VAL A 97 -6.89 0.80 -9.58
C VAL A 97 -7.03 2.32 -9.75
N LEU A 98 -7.16 3.06 -8.66
CA LEU A 98 -7.28 4.52 -8.67
C LEU A 98 -6.08 5.18 -9.36
N ASN A 99 -4.88 4.62 -9.20
CA ASN A 99 -3.66 5.08 -9.85
C ASN A 99 -3.42 4.47 -11.24
N ARG A 100 -4.33 3.63 -11.75
CA ARG A 100 -4.23 2.97 -13.06
C ARG A 100 -2.97 2.12 -13.21
N LEU A 101 -2.58 1.45 -12.13
CA LEU A 101 -1.38 0.62 -12.09
C LEU A 101 -1.74 -0.83 -12.45
N ASP A 102 -1.11 -1.35 -13.50
CA ASP A 102 -1.21 -2.75 -13.93
C ASP A 102 0.03 -3.59 -13.56
N ASN A 103 1.05 -2.95 -13.01
CA ASN A 103 2.30 -3.57 -12.57
C ASN A 103 2.35 -3.87 -11.05
N VAL A 104 1.20 -3.81 -10.36
CA VAL A 104 1.07 -4.16 -8.93
C VAL A 104 0.15 -5.37 -8.76
N PHE A 105 0.72 -6.49 -8.33
CA PHE A 105 0.02 -7.73 -8.04
C PHE A 105 -0.27 -7.80 -6.55
N THR A 106 -1.55 -7.76 -6.16
CA THR A 106 -1.96 -7.70 -4.76
C THR A 106 -2.46 -9.06 -4.26
N TYR A 107 -2.06 -9.45 -3.05
CA TYR A 107 -2.39 -10.74 -2.45
C TYR A 107 -2.96 -10.55 -1.04
N ASN A 108 -4.16 -11.10 -0.80
CA ASN A 108 -4.76 -11.14 0.54
C ASN A 108 -4.24 -12.33 1.34
N VAL A 109 -2.95 -12.32 1.68
CA VAL A 109 -2.29 -13.39 2.44
C VAL A 109 -1.24 -12.81 3.39
N ALA A 110 -1.03 -13.49 4.52
CA ALA A 110 0.13 -13.24 5.38
C ALA A 110 1.31 -14.07 4.89
N LEU A 111 2.52 -13.53 4.97
CA LEU A 111 3.74 -14.29 4.68
C LEU A 111 4.33 -14.86 5.97
N GLY A 112 4.77 -16.12 5.90
CA GLY A 112 5.35 -16.85 7.03
C GLY A 112 6.19 -18.03 6.55
N SER A 113 6.79 -18.75 7.49
CA SER A 113 7.70 -19.88 7.19
C SER A 113 7.01 -21.16 6.74
N THR A 114 5.68 -21.25 6.89
CA THR A 114 4.88 -22.45 6.56
C THR A 114 3.55 -22.06 5.94
N GLU A 115 3.07 -22.88 5.02
CA GLU A 115 1.73 -22.73 4.46
C GLU A 115 0.69 -23.21 5.49
N ARG A 116 -0.13 -22.27 5.95
CA ARG A 116 -1.23 -22.54 6.88
C ARG A 116 -2.28 -21.45 6.80
N GLN A 117 -3.48 -21.76 7.26
CA GLN A 117 -4.48 -20.76 7.56
C GLN A 117 -4.21 -20.16 8.94
N ILE A 118 -4.38 -18.84 9.06
CA ILE A 118 -4.36 -18.14 10.33
C ILE A 118 -5.60 -17.27 10.42
N GLU A 119 -6.06 -17.04 11.64
CA GLU A 119 -7.06 -16.02 11.91
C GLU A 119 -6.38 -14.66 11.98
N ILE A 120 -6.89 -13.70 11.20
CA ILE A 120 -6.49 -12.30 11.29
C ILE A 120 -7.47 -11.60 12.24
N PRO A 121 -6.98 -10.93 13.30
CA PRO A 121 -7.85 -10.22 14.23
C PRO A 121 -8.75 -9.22 13.50
N ALA A 122 -10.03 -9.24 13.86
CA ALA A 122 -10.96 -8.21 13.41
C ALA A 122 -10.58 -6.88 14.07
N LEU A 123 -10.37 -5.85 13.25
CA LEU A 123 -10.15 -4.49 13.71
C LEU A 123 -11.47 -3.71 13.70
N ASP A 124 -11.65 -2.86 14.70
CA ASP A 124 -12.65 -1.80 14.62
C ASP A 124 -12.02 -0.61 13.90
N PHE A 125 -12.26 -0.49 12.60
CA PHE A 125 -11.67 0.55 11.76
C PHE A 125 -12.09 1.97 12.15
N GLU A 126 -13.15 2.15 12.94
CA GLU A 126 -13.56 3.47 13.47
C GLU A 126 -12.77 3.88 14.71
N GLN A 127 -12.27 2.91 15.48
CA GLN A 127 -11.61 3.14 16.78
C GLN A 127 -10.12 2.77 16.81
N SER A 128 -9.63 2.04 15.80
CA SER A 128 -8.25 1.57 15.77
C SER A 128 -7.30 2.68 15.33
N ASP A 129 -6.34 3.04 16.19
CA ASP A 129 -5.29 4.02 15.87
C ASP A 129 -4.29 3.50 14.82
N ASN A 130 -4.15 2.18 14.71
CA ASN A 130 -3.24 1.52 13.78
C ASN A 130 -3.98 0.40 13.05
N VAL A 131 -4.38 0.72 11.82
CA VAL A 131 -5.06 -0.16 10.89
C VAL A 131 -4.06 -0.81 9.95
#